data_AF-A0A7C3VPC1-F1
#
_entry.id   AF-A0A7C3VPC1-F1
#
_cell.length_a   1.000
_cell.length_b   1.000
_cell.length_c   1.000
_cell.angle_alpha   90.00
_cell.angle_beta   90.00
_cell.angle_gamma   90.00
#
_symmetry.space_group_name_H-M   'P 1'
#
loop_
_entity.id
_entity.type
_entity.pdbx_description
1 polymer ?
#
loop_
_entity_poly.entity_id
_entity_poly.type
_entity_poly.pdbx_seq_one_letter_code
_entity_poly.pdbx_strand_id
1 'polypeptide(L)' 'MKNILISTIISAWVVGIAILSVQNATLVSLRFLGMQSADLPAGIVLSVSVAVGLIGGAFLASMTRARLKRQKNL' A
#
# COMPACT_ATOMS: atom_id res chain seq x y z
N MET A 1 8.91 -19.30 -7.65
CA MET A 1 9.66 -18.08 -8.03
C MET A 1 8.88 -16.78 -7.81
N LYS A 2 7.58 -16.68 -8.16
CA LYS A 2 6.77 -15.46 -7.94
C LYS A 2 6.78 -14.92 -6.49
N ASN A 3 6.75 -15.80 -5.48
CA ASN A 3 6.72 -15.38 -4.08
C ASN A 3 7.99 -14.63 -3.66
N ILE A 4 9.16 -15.04 -4.18
CA ILE A 4 10.44 -14.38 -3.89
C ILE A 4 10.44 -12.97 -4.48
N LEU A 5 9.98 -12.83 -5.73
CA LEU A 5 9.88 -11.51 -6.36
C LEU A 5 8.95 -10.57 -5.57
N ILE A 6 7.79 -11.06 -5.13
CA ILE A 6 6.84 -10.29 -4.34
C ILE A 6 7.45 -9.89 -2.98
N SER A 7 8.11 -10.82 -2.28
CA SER A 7 8.74 -10.52 -1.00
C SER A 7 9.89 -9.50 -1.13
N THR A 8 10.68 -9.57 -2.20
CA THR A 8 11.75 -8.60 -2.48
C THR A 8 11.18 -7.20 -2.74
N ILE A 9 10.10 -7.11 -3.52
CA ILE A 9 9.43 -5.83 -3.77
C ILE A 9 8.90 -5.26 -2.45
N ILE A 10 8.22 -6.08 -1.64
CA ILE A 10 7.68 -5.63 -0.35
C ILE A 10 8.80 -5.18 0.60
N SER A 11 9.91 -5.93 0.71
CA SER A 11 11.00 -5.52 1.60
C SER A 11 11.69 -4.23 1.13
N ALA A 12 11.85 -4.04 -0.18
CA ALA A 12 12.38 -2.80 -0.74
C ALA A 12 11.48 -1.60 -0.40
N TRP A 13 10.15 -1.77 -0.47
CA TRP A 13 9.19 -0.75 -0.03
C TRP A 13 9.28 -0.45 1.46
N VAL A 14 9.41 -1.47 2.32
CA VAL A 14 9.56 -1.29 3.78
C VAL A 14 10.82 -0.48 4.09
N VAL A 15 11.96 -0.84 3.51
CA VAL A 15 13.22 -0.10 3.70
C VAL A 15 13.11 1.33 3.16
N GLY A 16 12.55 1.49 1.96
CA GLY A 16 12.35 2.81 1.35
C GLY A 16 11.49 3.73 2.20
N ILE A 17 10.35 3.24 2.70
CA ILE A 17 9.47 4.01 3.59
C ILE A 17 10.17 4.33 4.91
N ALA A 18 10.92 3.40 5.49
CA ALA A 18 11.65 3.65 6.74
C ALA A 18 12.70 4.75 6.58
N ILE A 19 13.51 4.68 5.52
CA ILE A 19 14.53 5.68 5.20
C ILE A 19 13.88 7.05 4.93
N LEU A 20 12.85 7.09 4.08
CA LEU A 20 12.12 8.32 3.80
C LEU A 20 11.42 8.87 5.05
N SER A 21 10.94 8.02 5.96
CA SER A 21 10.31 8.47 7.20
C SER A 21 11.31 9.07 8.18
N VAL A 22 12.53 8.53 8.25
CA VAL A 22 13.59 9.05 9.13
C VAL A 22 14.21 10.32 8.54
N GLN A 23 14.46 10.33 7.24
CA GLN A 23 15.14 11.45 6.58
C GLN A 23 14.19 12.58 6.18
N ASN A 24 12.91 12.30 5.97
CA ASN A 24 11.92 13.25 5.51
C ASN A 24 10.84 13.41 6.59
N ALA A 25 11.25 13.87 7.77
CA ALA A 25 10.38 14.23 8.91
C ALA A 25 9.57 15.53 8.65
N THR A 26 9.26 15.80 7.38
CA THR A 26 8.42 16.91 6.98
C THR A 26 6.98 16.56 7.28
N LEU A 27 6.32 17.46 7.99
CA LEU A 27 4.90 17.34 8.30
C LEU A 27 4.11 17.68 7.03
N VAL A 28 3.26 16.73 6.61
CA VAL A 28 2.38 16.90 5.46
C VAL A 28 1.00 17.21 5.98
N SER A 29 0.50 18.42 5.71
CA SER A 29 -0.89 18.76 6.01
C SER A 29 -1.81 18.06 5.00
N LEU A 30 -2.53 17.03 5.44
CA LEU A 30 -3.59 16.44 4.61
C LEU A 30 -4.78 17.39 4.61
N ARG A 31 -5.12 17.99 3.46
CA ARG A 31 -6.37 18.75 3.32
C ARG A 31 -7.45 17.83 2.76
N PHE A 32 -8.40 17.43 3.61
CA PHE A 32 -9.56 16.65 3.19
C PHE A 32 -10.75 17.59 2.94
N LEU A 33 -11.21 17.66 1.69
CA LEU A 33 -12.40 18.42 1.26
C LEU A 33 -12.47 19.89 1.78
N GLY A 34 -11.32 20.56 1.93
CA GLY A 34 -11.25 21.96 2.36
C GLY A 34 -10.94 22.17 3.85
N MET A 35 -10.96 21.12 4.67
CA MET A 35 -10.53 21.16 6.08
C MET A 35 -9.06 20.73 6.19
N GLN A 36 -8.24 21.49 6.94
CA GLN A 36 -6.87 21.12 7.27
C GLN A 36 -6.92 19.99 8.30
N SER A 37 -6.61 18.75 7.88
CA SER A 37 -6.39 17.66 8.82
C SER A 37 -5.03 17.80 9.49
N ALA A 38 -4.89 17.14 10.63
CA ALA A 38 -3.69 17.15 11.44
C ALA A 38 -2.43 16.89 10.60
N ASP A 39 -1.36 17.55 10.98
CA ASP A 39 -0.08 17.41 10.34
C ASP A 39 0.50 16.02 10.62
N LEU A 40 0.51 15.16 9.60
CA LEU A 40 1.05 13.80 9.69
C LEU A 40 2.43 13.74 9.02
N PRO A 41 3.41 13.02 9.59
CA PRO A 41 4.67 12.73 8.92
C PRO A 41 4.43 12.02 7.59
N ALA A 42 5.16 12.43 6.54
CA ALA A 42 5.06 11.84 5.21
C ALA A 42 5.21 10.30 5.21
N GLY A 43 6.05 9.77 6.11
CA GLY A 43 6.24 8.32 6.28
C GLY A 43 4.96 7.58 6.68
N ILE A 44 4.12 8.18 7.53
CA ILE A 44 2.83 7.59 7.93
C ILE A 44 1.91 7.52 6.71
N VAL A 45 1.81 8.61 5.96
CA VAL A 45 0.96 8.70 4.76
C VAL A 45 1.37 7.65 3.71
N LEU A 46 2.69 7.51 3.46
CA LEU A 46 3.22 6.52 2.52
C LEU A 46 2.95 5.09 2.98
N SER A 47 3.17 4.79 4.27
CA SER A 47 2.93 3.45 4.80
C SER A 47 1.47 3.03 4.70
N VAL A 48 0.54 3.94 5.01
CA VAL A 48 -0.91 3.70 4.89
C VAL A 48 -1.31 3.50 3.44
N SER A 49 -0.79 4.32 2.51
CA SER A 49 -1.08 4.20 1.08
C SER A 49 -0.68 2.82 0.53
N VAL A 50 0.53 2.36 0.89
CA VAL A 50 1.02 1.04 0.48
C VAL A 50 0.20 -0.08 1.09
N ALA A 51 -0.15 0.02 2.38
CA ALA A 51 -0.99 -0.97 3.05
C ALA A 51 -2.35 -1.09 2.36
N VAL A 52 -3.02 0.04 2.10
CA VAL A 52 -4.32 0.08 1.40
C VAL A 52 -4.20 -0.50 -0.01
N GLY A 53 -3.16 -0.14 -0.76
CA GLY A 53 -2.90 -0.66 -2.11
C GLY A 53 -2.69 -2.18 -2.12
N LEU A 54 -1.89 -2.71 -1.18
CA LEU A 54 -1.62 -4.14 -1.08
C LEU A 54 -2.88 -4.93 -0.66
N ILE A 55 -3.60 -4.45 0.36
CA ILE A 55 -4.84 -5.07 0.82
C ILE A 55 -5.90 -5.04 -0.29
N GLY A 56 -6.15 -3.87 -0.88
CA GLY A 56 -7.11 -3.70 -1.97
C GLY A 56 -6.76 -4.56 -3.19
N GLY A 57 -5.48 -4.57 -3.59
CA GLY A 57 -4.98 -5.43 -4.66
C GLY A 57 -5.18 -6.92 -4.38
N ALA A 58 -4.94 -7.36 -3.13
CA ALA A 58 -5.18 -8.75 -2.72
C ALA A 58 -6.67 -9.12 -2.79
N PHE A 59 -7.56 -8.23 -2.34
CA PHE A 59 -9.01 -8.43 -2.46
C PHE A 59 -9.47 -8.54 -3.92
N LEU A 60 -9.03 -7.62 -4.79
CA LEU A 60 -9.36 -7.65 -6.22
C LEU A 60 -8.81 -8.91 -6.91
N ALA A 61 -7.57 -9.29 -6.60
CA ALA A 61 -6.95 -10.51 -7.12
C ALA A 61 -7.69 -11.77 -6.64
N SER A 62 -8.16 -11.80 -5.40
CA SER A 62 -8.95 -12.90 -4.85
C SER A 62 -10.30 -13.01 -5.56
N MET A 63 -11.01 -11.89 -5.71
CA MET A 63 -12.32 -11.84 -6.37
C MET A 63 -12.24 -12.25 -7.85
N THR A 64 -11.23 -11.77 -8.59
CA THR A 64 -11.02 -12.14 -9.99
C THR A 64 -10.66 -13.62 -10.16
N ARG A 65 -9.82 -14.18 -9.27
CA ARG A 65 -9.53 -15.62 -9.26
C ARG A 65 -10.76 -16.47 -8.90
N ALA A 66 -11.57 -16.01 -7.94
CA ALA A 66 -12.81 -16.69 -7.58
C ALA A 66 -13.79 -16.76 -8.77
N ARG A 67 -13.89 -15.67 -9.55
CA ARG A 67 -14.70 -15.62 -10.78
C ARG A 67 -14.22 -16.61 -11.84
N LEU A 68 -12.91 -16.69 -12.09
CA LEU A 68 -12.31 -17.63 -13.04
C LEU A 68 -12.53 -19.09 -12.63
N LYS A 69 -12.42 -19.41 -11.34
CA LYS A 69 -12.66 -20.77 -10.82
C LYS A 69 -14.12 -21.21 -11.01
N ARG A 70 -15.07 -20.26 -10.96
CA ARG A 70 -16.50 -20.51 -11.16
C ARG A 70 -16.84 -20.82 -12.61
N GLN A 71 -16.17 -20.16 -13.57
CA GLN A 71 -16.39 -20.39 -15.00
C GLN A 71 -15.80 -21.71 -15.49
N LYS A 72 -14.71 -22.20 -14.87
CA LYS A 72 -14.10 -23.49 -15.21
C LYS A 72 -14.88 -24.71 -14.67
N ASN A 73 -15.86 -24.49 -13.78
CA ASN A 73 -16.71 -25.55 -13.20
C ASN A 73 -18.12 -25.58 -13.82
N LEU A 74 -18.33 -24.87 -14.93
CA LEU A 74 -19.52 -24.91 -15.79
C LEU A 74 -19.09 -25.44 -17.16
#